data_AF-A0A7F8Q0F2-F1
#
_entry.id   AF-A0A7F8Q0F2-F1
#
_cell.length_a   1.000
_cell.length_b   1.000
_cell.length_c   1.000
_cell.angle_alpha   90.00
_cell.angle_beta   90.00
_cell.angle_gamma   90.00
#
_symmetry.space_group_name_H-M   'P 1'
#
loop_
_entity.id
_entity.type
_entity.pdbx_description
1 polymer ?
#
loop_
_entity_poly.entity_id
_entity_poly.type
_entity_poly.pdbx_seq_one_letter_code
_entity_poly.pdbx_strand_id
1 'polypeptide(L)'
;MPLSTTGVLSSSSTTSNRSRNRARYRTKAVSSEVDESLFGGVKPQAQSDSPTVVLRDKHAIRKTLTALGLENKPETIQLITRDMVRELIVPAKDPSGESLIMSPEEFERVKWASHVLTREELEAREQAFKKEKEAIVDAVTKRKKIMKQKEMVWRNNKKLSDLEEVAKERAQNLLQRANTLRMQQEEELKDMSKDMERRHQQKLKMQAEIKRINDENQKQKAELLAQEKLADQMVMEFTKKKMAREAEFEAEQERIRREKEKEIARLRAMQEKAQDYQAEQDALRAKRNQEVADREWRRKEKENAQKKVETEAKLRKSRLEQVAFKEHTLAVQVQRDRDEFERILRAQREQIEKERLEEEKKATERLRHANELRRQVRENQQKQVQDRIATFEEGQRLKEEAQKRRERIDDIKKRKIEELRATGLPEKYCIEAERKANIQPAASVK
;
A
#
# COMPACT_ATOMS: atom_id res chain seq x y z
N MET A 1 51.14 1.52 -35.10
CA MET A 1 52.05 2.57 -34.59
C MET A 1 51.54 3.89 -35.15
N PRO A 2 51.33 4.94 -34.34
CA PRO A 2 51.90 5.19 -33.01
C PRO A 2 51.16 4.48 -31.85
N LEU A 3 51.77 4.57 -30.66
CA LEU A 3 51.27 4.08 -29.37
C LEU A 3 50.97 5.30 -28.49
N SER A 4 49.90 5.26 -27.68
CA SER A 4 49.77 5.99 -26.41
C SER A 4 48.54 5.54 -25.60
N THR A 5 48.81 4.77 -24.54
CA THR A 5 48.34 4.95 -23.15
C THR A 5 46.85 5.17 -22.81
N THR A 6 46.23 4.10 -22.29
CA THR A 6 45.55 4.03 -20.97
C THR A 6 44.91 5.30 -20.35
N GLY A 7 43.61 5.23 -20.04
CA GLY A 7 42.96 6.15 -19.08
C GLY A 7 41.46 5.90 -18.96
N VAL A 8 41.03 5.22 -17.89
CA VAL A 8 39.62 4.83 -17.68
C VAL A 8 38.75 6.03 -17.28
N LEU A 9 37.66 6.24 -18.01
CA LEU A 9 36.51 7.03 -17.54
C LEU A 9 35.46 6.11 -16.93
N SER A 10 35.09 6.33 -15.67
CA SER A 10 33.74 6.02 -15.17
C SER A 10 33.42 6.82 -13.91
N SER A 11 32.19 7.29 -13.84
CA SER A 11 31.69 8.29 -12.92
C SER A 11 31.18 7.73 -11.59
N SER A 12 31.19 8.60 -10.59
CA SER A 12 30.55 8.45 -9.28
C SER A 12 29.04 8.15 -9.34
N SER A 13 28.57 7.19 -8.54
CA SER A 13 27.26 7.25 -7.86
C SER A 13 27.10 6.19 -6.76
N THR A 14 27.01 6.62 -5.50
CA THR A 14 26.06 6.05 -4.51
C THR A 14 26.03 6.90 -3.25
N THR A 15 24.83 7.15 -2.74
CA THR A 15 24.54 7.94 -1.53
C THR A 15 23.98 7.04 -0.43
N SER A 16 23.98 7.55 0.82
CA SER A 16 23.34 6.96 2.01
C SER A 16 24.04 5.70 2.59
N ASN A 17 23.96 5.37 3.89
CA ASN A 17 23.20 5.96 5.00
C ASN A 17 24.04 5.94 6.30
N ARG A 18 24.05 7.04 7.07
CA ARG A 18 24.76 7.11 8.36
C ARG A 18 23.81 6.70 9.49
N SER A 19 24.09 5.58 10.16
CA SER A 19 23.24 5.08 11.24
C SER A 19 23.25 6.00 12.47
N ARG A 20 22.04 6.32 12.98
CA ARG A 20 21.85 7.00 14.27
C ARG A 20 21.65 5.93 15.36
N ASN A 21 22.53 5.89 16.35
CA ASN A 21 22.36 5.01 17.51
C ASN A 21 21.18 5.48 18.37
N ARG A 22 20.26 4.56 18.65
CA ARG A 22 19.02 4.77 19.41
C ARG A 22 19.29 4.78 20.92
N ALA A 23 18.59 5.63 21.65
CA ALA A 23 18.65 5.71 23.10
C ALA A 23 18.29 4.37 23.77
N ARG A 24 19.03 4.01 24.82
CA ARG A 24 18.72 2.88 25.71
C ARG A 24 18.14 3.41 27.02
N TYR A 25 16.90 3.04 27.33
CA TYR A 25 16.35 3.19 28.66
C TYR A 25 17.04 2.20 29.62
N ARG A 26 17.33 2.63 30.85
CA ARG A 26 17.78 1.75 31.94
C ARG A 26 16.77 1.80 33.08
N THR A 27 15.99 0.73 33.20
CA THR A 27 15.04 0.51 34.30
C THR A 27 15.81 0.40 35.63
N LYS A 28 15.30 1.03 36.70
CA LYS A 28 15.77 0.79 38.08
C LYS A 28 14.89 -0.30 38.72
N ALA A 29 15.47 -1.09 39.62
CA ALA A 29 14.75 -2.13 40.36
C ALA A 29 13.71 -1.50 41.31
N VAL A 30 12.62 -2.24 41.57
CA VAL A 30 11.44 -1.77 42.32
C VAL A 30 11.54 -2.08 43.82
N SER A 31 12.45 -2.94 44.25
CA SER A 31 12.71 -3.26 45.66
C SER A 31 14.21 -3.14 45.97
N SER A 32 14.53 -2.45 47.06
CA SER A 32 15.87 -2.44 47.65
C SER A 32 15.89 -3.46 48.79
N GLU A 33 16.65 -4.53 48.64
CA GLU A 33 16.95 -5.44 49.75
C GLU A 33 17.95 -4.72 50.67
N VAL A 34 17.51 -4.41 51.89
CA VAL A 34 18.37 -3.88 52.96
C VAL A 34 18.54 -4.99 53.99
N ASP A 35 19.80 -5.28 54.31
CA ASP A 35 20.17 -6.29 55.29
C ASP A 35 19.92 -5.76 56.72
N GLU A 36 18.84 -6.24 57.35
CA GLU A 36 18.45 -5.83 58.71
C GLU A 36 19.33 -6.46 59.81
N SER A 37 20.37 -7.24 59.44
CA SER A 37 21.30 -7.88 60.39
C SER A 37 22.22 -6.89 61.14
N LEU A 38 22.24 -5.61 60.76
CA LEU A 38 23.11 -4.58 61.36
C LEU A 38 22.53 -3.95 62.66
N PHE A 39 21.26 -4.20 62.98
CA PHE A 39 20.62 -3.75 64.23
C PHE A 39 20.14 -4.95 65.04
N GLY A 40 21.10 -5.66 65.66
CA GLY A 40 20.87 -6.90 66.40
C GLY A 40 19.81 -6.78 67.50
N GLY A 41 18.60 -7.27 67.24
CA GLY A 41 17.52 -7.39 68.20
C GLY A 41 17.39 -8.80 68.75
N VAL A 42 17.81 -9.03 70.00
CA VAL A 42 17.54 -10.26 70.75
C VAL A 42 16.83 -9.93 72.07
N LYS A 43 15.94 -10.84 72.46
CA LYS A 43 14.85 -10.70 73.44
C LYS A 43 15.28 -11.00 74.91
N PRO A 44 14.41 -10.80 75.91
CA PRO A 44 14.82 -10.40 77.26
C PRO A 44 15.12 -11.56 78.21
N GLN A 45 15.73 -11.24 79.37
CA GLN A 45 15.81 -12.09 80.55
C GLN A 45 15.21 -11.35 81.76
N ALA A 46 14.58 -12.08 82.68
CA ALA A 46 13.64 -11.56 83.67
C ALA A 46 14.15 -11.63 85.13
N GLN A 47 13.35 -11.08 86.07
CA GLN A 47 13.54 -11.05 87.54
C GLN A 47 14.62 -10.03 88.00
N SER A 48 14.48 -9.22 89.05
CA SER A 48 13.39 -8.91 90.02
C SER A 48 13.81 -7.62 90.81
N ASP A 49 12.98 -6.82 91.49
CA ASP A 49 11.52 -6.83 91.72
C ASP A 49 10.94 -5.41 92.04
N SER A 50 9.60 -5.31 92.11
CA SER A 50 8.74 -4.35 92.88
C SER A 50 8.81 -2.82 92.64
N PRO A 51 7.65 -2.10 92.69
CA PRO A 51 6.26 -2.51 92.45
C PRO A 51 5.49 -1.62 91.43
N THR A 52 4.44 -2.19 90.85
CA THR A 52 3.66 -1.61 89.73
C THR A 52 2.47 -0.74 90.18
N VAL A 53 2.25 0.39 89.51
CA VAL A 53 0.90 0.94 89.28
C VAL A 53 0.76 1.38 87.82
N VAL A 54 -0.13 0.72 87.07
CA VAL A 54 -0.53 1.07 85.70
C VAL A 54 -2.05 1.11 85.63
N LEU A 55 -2.62 2.28 85.31
CA LEU A 55 -3.95 2.41 84.68
C LEU A 55 -3.90 3.64 83.77
N ARG A 56 -3.79 3.47 82.45
CA ARG A 56 -4.79 3.04 81.45
C ARG A 56 -5.65 4.19 80.96
N ASP A 57 -5.56 4.43 79.65
CA ASP A 57 -6.22 5.52 78.96
C ASP A 57 -7.36 4.99 78.06
N LYS A 58 -8.59 5.44 78.36
CA LYS A 58 -9.80 5.49 77.50
C LYS A 58 -10.51 4.19 77.01
N HIS A 59 -11.80 4.38 76.70
CA HIS A 59 -12.67 3.61 75.79
C HIS A 59 -13.18 2.19 76.14
N ALA A 60 -12.98 1.66 77.36
CA ALA A 60 -13.34 0.26 77.68
C ALA A 60 -14.72 0.01 78.37
N ILE A 61 -15.57 1.03 78.63
CA ILE A 61 -16.80 0.89 79.46
C ILE A 61 -18.08 1.33 78.72
N ARG A 62 -18.22 0.96 77.44
CA ARG A 62 -19.48 1.15 76.67
C ARG A 62 -19.96 -0.10 75.90
N LYS A 63 -19.46 -1.30 76.24
CA LYS A 63 -19.76 -2.55 75.49
C LYS A 63 -20.06 -3.81 76.33
N THR A 64 -20.27 -3.71 77.64
CA THR A 64 -20.43 -4.90 78.52
C THR A 64 -21.68 -4.89 79.41
N LEU A 65 -22.67 -4.03 79.12
CA LEU A 65 -24.02 -4.07 79.71
C LEU A 65 -25.14 -4.12 78.64
N THR A 66 -24.83 -4.73 77.49
CA THR A 66 -25.79 -4.99 76.39
C THR A 66 -25.87 -6.49 76.10
N ALA A 67 -25.78 -7.31 77.16
CA ALA A 67 -25.68 -8.77 77.10
C ALA A 67 -26.60 -9.50 78.10
N LEU A 68 -27.54 -8.77 78.73
CA LEU A 68 -28.59 -9.32 79.59
C LEU A 68 -29.92 -8.74 79.14
N GLY A 69 -30.54 -9.36 78.15
CA GLY A 69 -31.74 -8.86 77.48
C GLY A 69 -32.96 -8.85 78.40
N LEU A 70 -33.29 -7.67 78.95
CA LEU A 70 -34.62 -7.34 79.44
C LEU A 70 -35.27 -6.32 78.49
N GLU A 71 -36.40 -6.68 77.93
CA GLU A 71 -37.28 -5.76 77.20
C GLU A 71 -38.04 -4.88 78.19
N ASN A 72 -37.66 -3.61 78.31
CA ASN A 72 -38.49 -2.64 79.03
C ASN A 72 -39.48 -2.00 78.05
N LYS A 73 -40.71 -2.52 78.07
CA LYS A 73 -41.88 -2.00 77.37
C LYS A 73 -42.23 -0.59 77.90
N PRO A 74 -42.83 0.31 77.10
CA PRO A 74 -43.30 1.60 77.60
C PRO A 74 -44.36 1.38 78.68
N GLU A 75 -44.32 2.18 79.74
CA GLU A 75 -45.32 2.13 80.81
C GLU A 75 -46.67 2.66 80.28
N THR A 76 -47.65 1.77 80.18
CA THR A 76 -49.04 2.10 79.84
C THR A 76 -49.88 2.25 81.11
N ILE A 77 -50.48 3.43 81.29
CA ILE A 77 -51.44 3.66 82.37
C ILE A 77 -52.83 3.33 81.82
N GLN A 78 -53.49 2.33 82.41
CA GLN A 78 -54.87 1.98 82.06
C GLN A 78 -55.85 2.90 82.79
N LEU A 79 -56.61 3.69 82.01
CA LEU A 79 -57.58 4.64 82.55
C LEU A 79 -58.99 4.10 82.29
N ILE A 80 -59.64 3.64 83.37
CA ILE A 80 -60.96 3.00 83.34
C ILE A 80 -62.03 4.03 83.70
N THR A 81 -62.93 4.32 82.77
CA THR A 81 -64.16 5.09 83.00
C THR A 81 -65.35 4.36 82.38
N ARG A 82 -66.58 4.71 82.80
CA ARG A 82 -67.73 3.80 82.74
C ARG A 82 -68.06 3.22 81.35
N ASP A 83 -67.73 3.94 80.27
CA ASP A 83 -68.01 3.52 78.88
C ASP A 83 -66.76 3.49 77.97
N MET A 84 -65.54 3.67 78.50
CA MET A 84 -64.28 3.48 77.74
C MET A 84 -63.11 3.04 78.63
N VAL A 85 -62.38 2.02 78.19
CA VAL A 85 -60.99 1.76 78.60
C VAL A 85 -60.07 2.45 77.61
N ARG A 86 -59.16 3.30 78.09
CA ARG A 86 -58.11 3.91 77.27
C ARG A 86 -56.74 3.55 77.83
N GLU A 87 -55.87 3.03 76.96
CA GLU A 87 -54.46 2.82 77.27
C GLU A 87 -53.68 4.09 76.90
N LEU A 88 -53.18 4.80 77.92
CA LEU A 88 -52.36 5.98 77.75
C LEU A 88 -50.87 5.59 77.80
N ILE A 89 -50.18 5.77 76.68
CA ILE A 89 -48.73 5.58 76.56
C ILE A 89 -48.05 6.85 77.08
N VAL A 90 -47.24 6.73 78.14
CA VAL A 90 -46.43 7.84 78.65
C VAL A 90 -45.19 8.04 77.77
N PRO A 91 -44.99 9.22 77.15
CA PRO A 91 -43.78 9.48 76.36
C PRO A 91 -42.55 9.63 77.29
N ALA A 92 -41.64 8.66 77.26
CA ALA A 92 -40.46 8.64 78.14
C ALA A 92 -39.35 9.66 77.79
N LYS A 93 -39.65 10.68 76.97
CA LYS A 93 -38.72 11.75 76.56
C LYS A 93 -39.49 13.07 76.42
N ASP A 94 -38.95 14.14 77.01
CA ASP A 94 -39.64 15.42 77.17
C ASP A 94 -40.06 16.07 75.83
N PRO A 95 -41.31 16.54 75.70
CA PRO A 95 -41.82 17.17 74.49
C PRO A 95 -41.41 18.64 74.31
N SER A 96 -40.76 19.29 75.30
CA SER A 96 -40.35 20.71 75.20
C SER A 96 -38.85 20.95 75.00
N GLY A 97 -38.01 19.91 74.99
CA GLY A 97 -36.60 19.97 74.55
C GLY A 97 -35.61 20.77 75.41
N GLU A 98 -36.05 21.55 76.39
CA GLU A 98 -35.22 22.50 77.16
C GLU A 98 -35.16 22.22 78.68
N SER A 99 -35.48 21.01 79.12
CA SER A 99 -35.35 20.55 80.53
C SER A 99 -34.10 19.69 80.75
N LEU A 100 -33.07 20.26 81.38
CA LEU A 100 -31.84 19.54 81.73
C LEU A 100 -31.93 18.92 83.13
N ILE A 101 -32.34 17.65 83.21
CA ILE A 101 -32.37 16.88 84.47
C ILE A 101 -30.93 16.52 84.87
N MET A 102 -30.45 17.08 85.98
CA MET A 102 -29.12 16.83 86.55
C MET A 102 -29.21 16.52 88.05
N SER A 103 -28.24 15.76 88.58
CA SER A 103 -28.24 15.39 89.99
C SER A 103 -27.95 16.60 90.92
N PRO A 104 -28.39 16.59 92.19
CA PRO A 104 -28.15 17.71 93.11
C PRO A 104 -26.65 18.05 93.28
N GLU A 105 -25.78 17.04 93.23
CA GLU A 105 -24.33 17.20 93.28
C GLU A 105 -23.76 17.86 92.02
N GLU A 106 -24.35 17.61 90.85
CA GLU A 106 -23.96 18.24 89.59
C GLU A 106 -24.45 19.68 89.51
N PHE A 107 -25.67 19.96 90.01
CA PHE A 107 -26.18 21.32 90.13
C PHE A 107 -25.28 22.17 91.04
N GLU A 108 -24.93 21.66 92.24
CA GLU A 108 -23.99 22.35 93.12
C GLU A 108 -22.58 22.44 92.49
N ARG A 109 -22.05 21.39 91.84
CA ARG A 109 -20.76 21.48 91.10
C ARG A 109 -20.77 22.61 90.07
N VAL A 110 -21.81 22.73 89.25
CA VAL A 110 -21.91 23.78 88.23
C VAL A 110 -22.04 25.16 88.88
N LYS A 111 -22.83 25.29 89.95
CA LYS A 111 -22.97 26.51 90.74
C LYS A 111 -21.63 26.97 91.33
N TRP A 112 -20.88 26.10 92.00
CA TRP A 112 -19.54 26.41 92.53
C TRP A 112 -18.50 26.67 91.43
N ALA A 113 -18.55 25.93 90.31
CA ALA A 113 -17.64 26.14 89.17
C ALA A 113 -17.93 27.43 88.38
N SER A 114 -19.16 27.95 88.45
CA SER A 114 -19.55 29.22 87.83
C SER A 114 -19.15 30.45 88.64
N HIS A 115 -18.73 30.28 89.91
CA HIS A 115 -18.30 31.38 90.75
C HIS A 115 -16.82 31.73 90.49
N VAL A 116 -16.60 32.79 89.70
CA VAL A 116 -15.26 33.27 89.35
C VAL A 116 -14.69 34.06 90.53
N LEU A 117 -13.81 33.42 91.29
CA LEU A 117 -13.01 34.04 92.37
C LEU A 117 -12.18 35.21 91.85
N THR A 118 -12.11 36.28 92.63
CA THR A 118 -11.34 37.48 92.31
C THR A 118 -9.85 37.30 92.59
N ARG A 119 -9.02 38.17 92.00
CA ARG A 119 -7.55 38.04 92.01
C ARG A 119 -6.95 38.04 93.42
N GLU A 120 -7.53 38.79 94.34
CA GLU A 120 -7.06 38.94 95.73
C GLU A 120 -7.35 37.68 96.58
N GLU A 121 -8.48 37.01 96.33
CA GLU A 121 -8.88 35.79 97.05
C GLU A 121 -7.97 34.60 96.72
N LEU A 122 -7.44 34.58 95.49
CA LEU A 122 -6.48 33.59 95.02
C LEU A 122 -5.13 33.69 95.73
N GLU A 123 -4.62 34.92 95.90
CA GLU A 123 -3.36 35.19 96.61
C GLU A 123 -3.48 34.91 98.12
N ALA A 124 -4.62 35.25 98.74
CA ALA A 124 -4.89 34.94 100.15
C ALA A 124 -4.85 33.42 100.43
N ARG A 125 -5.42 32.61 99.53
CA ARG A 125 -5.45 31.14 99.66
C ARG A 125 -4.06 30.52 99.50
N GLU A 126 -3.24 31.06 98.60
CA GLU A 126 -1.86 30.59 98.42
C GLU A 126 -0.96 30.96 99.63
N GLN A 127 -1.15 32.14 100.22
CA GLN A 127 -0.44 32.55 101.44
C GLN A 127 -0.83 31.72 102.66
N ALA A 128 -2.11 31.37 102.82
CA ALA A 128 -2.57 30.48 103.89
C ALA A 128 -1.89 29.10 103.80
N PHE A 129 -1.86 28.52 102.60
CA PHE A 129 -1.24 27.21 102.35
C PHE A 129 0.28 27.22 102.59
N LYS A 130 0.97 28.33 102.27
CA LYS A 130 2.40 28.51 102.59
C LYS A 130 2.66 28.53 104.10
N LYS A 131 1.88 29.30 104.87
CA LYS A 131 2.01 29.40 106.34
C LYS A 131 1.75 28.07 107.05
N GLU A 132 0.76 27.29 106.61
CA GLU A 132 0.46 25.97 107.18
C GLU A 132 1.62 24.99 106.98
N LYS A 133 2.22 24.98 105.77
CA LYS A 133 3.38 24.13 105.46
C LYS A 133 4.61 24.46 106.31
N GLU A 134 4.85 25.74 106.55
CA GLU A 134 5.98 26.23 107.35
C GLU A 134 5.83 25.85 108.83
N ALA A 135 4.63 26.01 109.41
CA ALA A 135 4.33 25.61 110.78
C ALA A 135 4.57 24.11 111.06
N ILE A 136 4.24 23.23 110.09
CA ILE A 136 4.47 21.79 110.20
C ILE A 136 5.97 21.46 110.27
N VAL A 137 6.81 22.09 109.43
CA VAL A 137 8.26 21.88 109.44
C VAL A 137 8.86 22.32 110.77
N ASP A 138 8.40 23.45 111.30
CA ASP A 138 8.91 24.06 112.53
C ASP A 138 8.57 23.26 113.80
N ALA A 139 7.44 22.54 113.81
CA ALA A 139 7.11 21.58 114.85
C ALA A 139 8.07 20.36 114.87
N VAL A 140 8.47 19.87 113.69
CA VAL A 140 9.38 18.71 113.56
C VAL A 140 10.82 19.05 113.99
N THR A 141 11.32 20.24 113.67
CA THR A 141 12.68 20.66 114.05
C THR A 141 12.83 20.82 115.56
N LYS A 142 11.82 21.38 116.24
CA LYS A 142 11.75 21.50 117.71
C LYS A 142 11.81 20.12 118.38
N ARG A 143 11.04 19.14 117.89
CA ARG A 143 11.02 17.76 118.43
C ARG A 143 12.37 17.03 118.29
N LYS A 144 13.12 17.26 117.20
CA LYS A 144 14.47 16.69 117.01
C LYS A 144 15.53 17.28 117.95
N LYS A 145 15.43 18.57 118.32
CA LYS A 145 16.40 19.20 119.25
C LYS A 145 16.32 18.64 120.67
N ILE A 146 15.10 18.42 121.19
CA ILE A 146 14.87 17.92 122.55
C ILE A 146 15.46 16.51 122.77
N MET A 147 15.34 15.62 121.78
CA MET A 147 15.89 14.25 121.89
C MET A 147 17.42 14.25 122.02
N LYS A 148 18.12 15.07 121.21
CA LYS A 148 19.60 15.14 121.25
C LYS A 148 20.15 15.66 122.58
N GLN A 149 19.43 16.54 123.27
CA GLN A 149 19.85 17.01 124.60
C GLN A 149 19.72 15.92 125.68
N LYS A 150 18.70 15.04 125.61
CA LYS A 150 18.55 13.94 126.59
C LYS A 150 19.61 12.84 126.43
N GLU A 151 20.05 12.57 125.20
CA GLU A 151 21.04 11.52 124.93
C GLU A 151 22.46 11.86 125.44
N MET A 152 22.89 13.13 125.31
CA MET A 152 24.23 13.54 125.75
C MET A 152 24.40 13.53 127.28
N VAL A 153 23.34 13.74 128.05
CA VAL A 153 23.42 13.73 129.53
C VAL A 153 23.64 12.31 130.08
N TRP A 154 23.15 11.27 129.39
CA TRP A 154 23.28 9.88 129.85
C TRP A 154 24.69 9.30 129.69
N ARG A 155 25.44 9.69 128.65
CA ARG A 155 26.78 9.13 128.37
C ARG A 155 27.88 9.59 129.33
N ASN A 156 27.76 10.74 129.97
CA ASN A 156 28.88 11.37 130.68
C ASN A 156 29.06 10.94 132.16
N ASN A 157 28.17 10.10 132.71
CA ASN A 157 28.13 9.78 134.16
C ASN A 157 28.21 8.28 134.48
N LYS A 158 29.29 7.60 134.07
CA LYS A 158 29.61 6.23 134.54
C LYS A 158 31.12 5.95 134.53
N LYS A 159 31.68 5.48 135.65
CA LYS A 159 33.14 5.23 135.82
C LYS A 159 33.46 3.98 136.65
N LEU A 160 34.47 3.24 136.16
CA LEU A 160 35.56 2.52 136.84
C LEU A 160 35.30 1.31 137.78
N SER A 161 36.15 0.29 137.63
CA SER A 161 36.65 -0.62 138.68
C SER A 161 37.89 -1.40 138.18
N ASP A 162 38.89 -1.59 139.04
CA ASP A 162 40.28 -1.87 138.65
C ASP A 162 40.63 -3.37 138.51
N LEU A 163 39.89 -4.09 137.66
CA LEU A 163 40.21 -5.46 137.23
C LEU A 163 40.71 -5.55 135.77
N GLU A 164 40.77 -4.42 135.05
CA GLU A 164 41.17 -4.37 133.63
C GLU A 164 42.68 -4.45 133.38
N GLU A 165 43.53 -4.10 134.35
CA GLU A 165 44.96 -3.86 134.06
C GLU A 165 45.73 -5.15 133.73
N VAL A 166 45.44 -6.25 134.43
CA VAL A 166 46.05 -7.56 134.12
C VAL A 166 45.51 -8.15 132.80
N ALA A 167 44.32 -7.74 132.35
CA ALA A 167 43.79 -8.10 131.04
C ALA A 167 44.46 -7.29 129.90
N LYS A 168 44.85 -6.04 130.16
CA LYS A 168 45.49 -5.14 129.17
C LYS A 168 46.81 -5.71 128.65
N GLU A 169 47.66 -6.30 129.49
CA GLU A 169 48.99 -6.79 129.03
C GLU A 169 48.87 -7.95 128.03
N ARG A 170 47.98 -8.92 128.28
CA ARG A 170 47.70 -10.01 127.31
C ARG A 170 47.02 -9.49 126.04
N ALA A 171 46.16 -8.48 126.15
CA ALA A 171 45.54 -7.85 124.98
C ALA A 171 46.56 -7.07 124.13
N GLN A 172 47.46 -6.30 124.75
CA GLN A 172 48.45 -5.47 124.06
C GLN A 172 49.37 -6.27 123.13
N ASN A 173 49.82 -7.46 123.55
CA ASN A 173 50.71 -8.29 122.74
C ASN A 173 50.03 -8.81 121.45
N LEU A 174 48.75 -9.19 121.53
CA LEU A 174 47.92 -9.51 120.37
C LEU A 174 47.65 -8.28 119.47
N LEU A 175 47.40 -7.13 120.10
CA LEU A 175 47.08 -5.87 119.40
C LEU A 175 48.28 -5.33 118.62
N GLN A 176 49.50 -5.45 119.14
CA GLN A 176 50.74 -5.12 118.41
C GLN A 176 50.89 -5.95 117.13
N ARG A 177 50.61 -7.27 117.19
CA ARG A 177 50.72 -8.17 116.04
C ARG A 177 49.62 -7.97 114.99
N ALA A 178 48.45 -7.48 115.39
CA ALA A 178 47.38 -7.08 114.47
C ALA A 178 47.67 -5.72 113.79
N ASN A 179 48.23 -4.76 114.55
CA ASN A 179 48.54 -3.42 114.03
C ASN A 179 49.64 -3.44 112.95
N THR A 180 50.67 -4.28 113.06
CA THR A 180 51.72 -4.35 112.03
C THR A 180 51.18 -4.79 110.66
N LEU A 181 50.31 -5.80 110.64
CA LEU A 181 49.60 -6.24 109.42
C LEU A 181 48.67 -5.16 108.87
N ARG A 182 47.97 -4.42 109.74
CA ARG A 182 47.08 -3.32 109.31
C ARG A 182 47.85 -2.15 108.69
N MET A 183 49.00 -1.80 109.27
CA MET A 183 49.86 -0.72 108.75
C MET A 183 50.39 -1.03 107.35
N GLN A 184 50.83 -2.28 107.10
CA GLN A 184 51.30 -2.72 105.79
C GLN A 184 50.18 -2.59 104.72
N GLN A 185 48.97 -3.07 105.02
CA GLN A 185 47.82 -2.93 104.12
C GLN A 185 47.39 -1.47 103.92
N GLU A 186 47.49 -0.62 104.95
CA GLU A 186 47.20 0.81 104.82
C GLU A 186 48.22 1.57 103.98
N GLU A 187 49.50 1.19 104.01
CA GLU A 187 50.54 1.82 103.19
C GLU A 187 50.35 1.45 101.70
N GLU A 188 50.12 0.18 101.39
CA GLU A 188 49.77 -0.27 100.03
C GLU A 188 48.52 0.45 99.49
N LEU A 189 47.44 0.54 100.29
CA LEU A 189 46.22 1.27 99.90
C LEU A 189 46.44 2.79 99.74
N LYS A 190 47.29 3.41 100.57
CA LYS A 190 47.62 4.84 100.45
C LYS A 190 48.41 5.13 99.17
N ASP A 191 49.36 4.27 98.81
CA ASP A 191 50.16 4.49 97.60
C ASP A 191 49.37 4.20 96.32
N MET A 192 48.52 3.16 96.33
CA MET A 192 47.54 2.93 95.25
C MET A 192 46.55 4.09 95.09
N SER A 193 46.08 4.68 96.20
CA SER A 193 45.20 5.86 96.17
C SER A 193 45.91 7.09 95.57
N LYS A 194 47.14 7.39 96.02
CA LYS A 194 47.96 8.49 95.47
C LYS A 194 48.20 8.30 93.96
N ASP A 195 48.46 7.09 93.49
CA ASP A 195 48.68 6.82 92.07
C ASP A 195 47.41 6.95 91.23
N MET A 196 46.26 6.51 91.75
CA MET A 196 44.97 6.74 91.09
C MET A 196 44.63 8.23 91.01
N GLU A 197 44.93 9.00 92.07
CA GLU A 197 44.70 10.44 92.12
C GLU A 197 45.65 11.21 91.19
N ARG A 198 46.94 10.85 91.14
CA ARG A 198 47.90 11.36 90.13
C ARG A 198 47.42 11.08 88.70
N ARG A 199 46.99 9.85 88.40
CA ARG A 199 46.44 9.47 87.08
C ARG A 199 45.17 10.23 86.74
N HIS A 200 44.29 10.49 87.70
CA HIS A 200 43.10 11.30 87.50
C HIS A 200 43.44 12.76 87.20
N GLN A 201 44.34 13.37 87.99
CA GLN A 201 44.83 14.73 87.74
C GLN A 201 45.55 14.87 86.39
N GLN A 202 46.36 13.89 85.99
CA GLN A 202 46.98 13.84 84.65
C GLN A 202 45.93 13.76 83.53
N LYS A 203 44.90 12.89 83.67
CA LYS A 203 43.78 12.82 82.71
C LYS A 203 43.01 14.14 82.61
N LEU A 204 42.74 14.81 83.73
CA LEU A 204 42.08 16.12 83.73
C LEU A 204 42.91 17.20 83.04
N LYS A 205 44.22 17.26 83.32
CA LYS A 205 45.15 18.18 82.63
C LYS A 205 45.19 17.92 81.13
N MET A 206 45.32 16.65 80.71
CA MET A 206 45.32 16.27 79.30
C MET A 206 43.99 16.57 78.60
N GLN A 207 42.84 16.37 79.26
CA GLN A 207 41.53 16.74 78.70
C GLN A 207 41.34 18.26 78.59
N ALA A 208 41.85 19.05 79.52
CA ALA A 208 41.83 20.51 79.43
C ALA A 208 42.69 21.01 78.27
N GLU A 209 43.86 20.41 78.06
CA GLU A 209 44.77 20.75 76.96
C GLU A 209 44.19 20.37 75.59
N ILE A 210 43.62 19.17 75.46
CA ILE A 210 42.91 18.73 74.24
C ILE A 210 41.74 19.67 73.91
N LYS A 211 41.02 20.18 74.93
CA LYS A 211 39.94 21.18 74.71
C LYS A 211 40.50 22.49 74.18
N ARG A 212 41.55 23.06 74.77
CA ARG A 212 42.21 24.27 74.24
C ARG A 212 42.67 24.11 72.79
N ILE A 213 43.39 23.03 72.50
CA ILE A 213 43.90 22.76 71.15
C ILE A 213 42.75 22.61 70.15
N ASN A 214 41.63 21.96 70.53
CA ASN A 214 40.45 21.87 69.68
C ASN A 214 39.75 23.23 69.48
N ASP A 215 39.59 24.04 70.53
CA ASP A 215 38.97 25.37 70.45
C ASP A 215 39.81 26.33 69.58
N GLU A 216 41.14 26.26 69.67
CA GLU A 216 42.08 27.01 68.84
C GLU A 216 42.03 26.56 67.37
N ASN A 217 42.03 25.25 67.10
CA ASN A 217 41.84 24.71 65.75
C ASN A 217 40.47 25.08 65.15
N GLN A 218 39.40 25.13 65.96
CA GLN A 218 38.09 25.58 65.50
C GLN A 218 38.09 27.05 65.10
N LYS A 219 38.76 27.92 65.86
CA LYS A 219 38.92 29.35 65.52
C LYS A 219 39.72 29.53 64.22
N GLN A 220 40.88 28.88 64.11
CA GLN A 220 41.70 28.93 62.89
C GLN A 220 40.92 28.42 61.66
N LYS A 221 40.15 27.34 61.81
CA LYS A 221 39.30 26.83 60.72
C LYS A 221 38.17 27.79 60.36
N ALA A 222 37.57 28.48 61.33
CA ALA A 222 36.54 29.49 61.08
C ALA A 222 37.11 30.74 60.37
N GLU A 223 38.32 31.18 60.74
CA GLU A 223 39.03 32.29 60.09
C GLU A 223 39.41 31.95 58.65
N LEU A 224 39.94 30.75 58.38
CA LEU A 224 40.22 30.27 57.02
C LEU A 224 38.94 30.20 56.17
N LEU A 225 37.84 29.67 56.71
CA LEU A 225 36.53 29.65 56.03
C LEU A 225 35.96 31.05 55.77
N ALA A 226 36.28 32.04 56.60
CA ALA A 226 35.88 33.43 56.37
C ALA A 226 36.71 34.06 55.23
N GLN A 227 38.01 33.79 55.19
CA GLN A 227 38.90 34.25 54.11
C GLN A 227 38.57 33.59 52.76
N GLU A 228 38.30 32.28 52.75
CA GLU A 228 37.86 31.52 51.57
C GLU A 228 36.58 32.10 50.98
N LYS A 229 35.56 32.36 51.81
CA LYS A 229 34.30 33.00 51.36
C LYS A 229 34.50 34.39 50.76
N LEU A 230 35.44 35.18 51.28
CA LEU A 230 35.78 36.49 50.72
C LEU A 230 36.51 36.35 49.38
N ALA A 231 37.43 35.39 49.26
CA ALA A 231 38.09 35.07 47.99
C ALA A 231 37.09 34.60 46.92
N ASP A 232 36.17 33.68 47.28
CA ASP A 232 35.10 33.19 46.40
C ASP A 232 34.17 34.31 45.92
N GLN A 233 33.80 35.23 46.80
CA GLN A 233 33.01 36.42 46.43
C GLN A 233 33.77 37.30 45.41
N MET A 234 35.07 37.53 45.63
CA MET A 234 35.90 38.30 44.69
C MET A 234 36.06 37.60 43.34
N VAL A 235 36.21 36.27 43.31
CA VAL A 235 36.27 35.47 42.08
C VAL A 235 34.92 35.47 41.35
N MET A 236 33.79 35.36 42.07
CA MET A 236 32.46 35.46 41.48
C MET A 236 32.20 36.85 40.87
N GLU A 237 32.59 37.93 41.55
CA GLU A 237 32.43 39.28 41.00
C GLU A 237 33.36 39.55 39.81
N PHE A 238 34.58 39.02 39.83
CA PHE A 238 35.51 39.10 38.69
C PHE A 238 34.98 38.32 37.47
N THR A 239 34.51 37.10 37.67
CA THR A 239 33.95 36.26 36.59
C THR A 239 32.66 36.85 36.01
N LYS A 240 31.74 37.37 36.84
CA LYS A 240 30.56 38.12 36.36
C LYS A 240 30.94 39.31 35.48
N LYS A 241 31.90 40.14 35.91
CA LYS A 241 32.37 41.31 35.16
C LYS A 241 33.06 40.93 33.84
N LYS A 242 33.80 39.82 33.83
CA LYS A 242 34.38 39.26 32.60
C LYS A 242 33.29 38.79 31.63
N MET A 243 32.35 37.96 32.10
CA MET A 243 31.23 37.44 31.30
C MET A 243 30.35 38.57 30.74
N ALA A 244 30.09 39.63 31.51
CA ALA A 244 29.32 40.78 31.04
C ALA A 244 30.02 41.49 29.86
N ARG A 245 31.33 41.74 29.97
CA ARG A 245 32.13 42.37 28.91
C ARG A 245 32.24 41.49 27.66
N GLU A 246 32.36 40.17 27.83
CA GLU A 246 32.36 39.22 26.71
C GLU A 246 31.00 39.19 26.01
N ALA A 247 29.89 39.18 26.76
CA ALA A 247 28.53 39.25 26.22
C ALA A 247 28.21 40.58 25.51
N GLU A 248 28.70 41.72 26.00
CA GLU A 248 28.58 43.03 25.34
C GLU A 248 29.29 43.02 23.98
N PHE A 249 30.52 42.49 23.92
CA PHE A 249 31.30 42.37 22.69
C PHE A 249 30.65 41.40 21.68
N GLU A 250 30.14 40.25 22.14
CA GLU A 250 29.39 39.32 21.30
C GLU A 250 28.10 39.95 20.75
N ALA A 251 27.36 40.71 21.57
CA ALA A 251 26.16 41.40 21.12
C ALA A 251 26.45 42.44 20.03
N GLU A 252 27.55 43.18 20.14
CA GLU A 252 27.99 44.17 19.14
C GLU A 252 28.45 43.48 17.84
N GLN A 253 29.24 42.40 17.92
CA GLN A 253 29.59 41.56 16.77
C GLN A 253 28.35 41.02 16.04
N GLU A 254 27.37 40.54 16.79
CA GLU A 254 26.11 40.02 16.25
C GLU A 254 25.23 41.12 15.62
N ARG A 255 25.27 42.36 16.11
CA ARG A 255 24.63 43.49 15.42
C ARG A 255 25.28 43.76 14.07
N ILE A 256 26.61 43.84 14.03
CA ILE A 256 27.38 44.06 12.79
C ILE A 256 27.14 42.92 11.78
N ARG A 257 27.05 41.67 12.24
CA ARG A 257 26.68 40.52 11.39
C ARG A 257 25.28 40.67 10.82
N ARG A 258 24.26 40.92 11.65
CA ARG A 258 22.86 41.07 11.19
C ARG A 258 22.68 42.21 10.21
N GLU A 259 23.43 43.31 10.34
CA GLU A 259 23.38 44.43 9.39
C GLU A 259 24.04 44.06 8.05
N LYS A 260 25.19 43.36 8.07
CA LYS A 260 25.82 42.80 6.85
C LYS A 260 24.96 41.73 6.18
N GLU A 261 24.33 40.84 6.95
CA GLU A 261 23.43 39.80 6.43
C GLU A 261 22.19 40.39 5.77
N LYS A 262 21.60 41.46 6.32
CA LYS A 262 20.49 42.18 5.70
C LYS A 262 20.88 42.78 4.35
N GLU A 263 22.07 43.38 4.24
CA GLU A 263 22.51 43.96 2.97
C GLU A 263 22.88 42.87 1.94
N ILE A 264 23.52 41.76 2.36
CA ILE A 264 23.76 40.60 1.50
C ILE A 264 22.43 39.98 1.03
N ALA A 265 21.43 39.87 1.91
CA ALA A 265 20.10 39.37 1.56
C ALA A 265 19.40 40.31 0.54
N ARG A 266 19.51 41.63 0.73
CA ARG A 266 18.99 42.63 -0.20
C ARG A 266 19.65 42.53 -1.58
N LEU A 267 20.99 42.41 -1.63
CA LEU A 267 21.73 42.27 -2.88
C LEU A 267 21.41 40.96 -3.59
N ARG A 268 21.30 39.83 -2.87
CA ARG A 268 20.85 38.55 -3.44
C ARG A 268 19.43 38.63 -4.00
N ALA A 269 18.48 39.23 -3.27
CA ALA A 269 17.11 39.39 -3.75
C ALA A 269 17.00 40.28 -5.00
N MET A 270 17.93 41.23 -5.19
CA MET A 270 18.02 42.01 -6.43
C MET A 270 18.63 41.21 -7.60
N GLN A 271 19.63 40.35 -7.32
CA GLN A 271 20.23 39.46 -8.32
C GLN A 271 19.26 38.36 -8.76
N GLU A 272 18.54 37.75 -7.82
CA GLU A 272 17.49 36.74 -8.05
C GLU A 272 16.41 37.31 -8.99
N LYS A 273 15.82 38.46 -8.66
CA LYS A 273 14.85 39.14 -9.52
C LYS A 273 15.37 39.48 -10.92
N ALA A 274 16.66 39.81 -11.06
CA ALA A 274 17.27 40.06 -12.35
C ALA A 274 17.45 38.77 -13.17
N GLN A 275 17.78 37.65 -12.52
CA GLN A 275 17.86 36.33 -13.14
C GLN A 275 16.47 35.82 -13.53
N ASP A 276 15.47 35.96 -12.67
CA ASP A 276 14.08 35.59 -12.95
C ASP A 276 13.55 36.36 -14.16
N TYR A 277 13.76 37.68 -14.21
CA TYR A 277 13.36 38.49 -15.36
C TYR A 277 14.07 38.09 -16.67
N GLN A 278 15.35 37.71 -16.61
CA GLN A 278 16.06 37.17 -17.78
C GLN A 278 15.49 35.81 -18.19
N ALA A 279 15.20 34.92 -17.24
CA ALA A 279 14.59 33.62 -17.48
C ALA A 279 13.18 33.73 -18.09
N GLU A 280 12.37 34.72 -17.65
CA GLU A 280 11.07 35.03 -18.26
C GLU A 280 11.21 35.49 -19.72
N GLN A 281 12.16 36.38 -20.01
CA GLN A 281 12.43 36.82 -21.39
C GLN A 281 12.92 35.68 -22.27
N ASP A 282 13.74 34.78 -21.75
CA ASP A 282 14.25 33.62 -22.49
C ASP A 282 13.18 32.54 -22.67
N ALA A 283 12.32 32.31 -21.69
CA ALA A 283 11.13 31.48 -21.85
C ALA A 283 10.16 32.05 -22.91
N LEU A 284 10.00 33.37 -22.97
CA LEU A 284 9.17 34.03 -23.98
C LEU A 284 9.81 33.95 -25.38
N ARG A 285 11.13 34.09 -25.49
CA ARG A 285 11.88 33.85 -26.74
C ARG A 285 11.78 32.39 -27.19
N ALA A 286 11.93 31.44 -26.28
CA ALA A 286 11.77 30.01 -26.57
C ALA A 286 10.36 29.69 -27.10
N LYS A 287 9.30 30.21 -26.47
CA LYS A 287 7.91 30.06 -26.94
C LYS A 287 7.72 30.63 -28.36
N ARG A 288 8.21 31.84 -28.63
CA ARG A 288 8.14 32.44 -29.99
C ARG A 288 8.87 31.60 -31.03
N ASN A 289 10.06 31.10 -30.70
CA ASN A 289 10.86 30.26 -31.61
C ASN A 289 10.17 28.91 -31.87
N GLN A 290 9.58 28.29 -30.85
CA GLN A 290 8.75 27.08 -30.99
C GLN A 290 7.53 27.35 -31.88
N GLU A 291 6.79 28.45 -31.66
CA GLU A 291 5.66 28.81 -32.52
C GLU A 291 6.06 29.05 -33.98
N VAL A 292 7.20 29.69 -34.23
CA VAL A 292 7.71 29.91 -35.60
C VAL A 292 8.09 28.57 -36.24
N ALA A 293 8.83 27.71 -35.53
CA ALA A 293 9.18 26.38 -36.01
C ALA A 293 7.94 25.53 -36.31
N ASP A 294 6.92 25.56 -35.46
CA ASP A 294 5.64 24.86 -35.67
C ASP A 294 4.85 25.41 -36.86
N ARG A 295 4.87 26.72 -37.10
CA ARG A 295 4.23 27.36 -38.27
C ARG A 295 4.96 26.97 -39.56
N GLU A 296 6.29 26.99 -39.55
CA GLU A 296 7.13 26.58 -40.68
C GLU A 296 7.00 25.09 -40.97
N TRP A 297 6.97 24.24 -39.94
CA TRP A 297 6.75 22.80 -40.07
C TRP A 297 5.37 22.50 -40.66
N ARG A 298 4.30 23.11 -40.15
CA ARG A 298 2.94 22.96 -40.72
C ARG A 298 2.84 23.49 -42.15
N ARG A 299 3.53 24.59 -42.48
CA ARG A 299 3.61 25.10 -43.86
C ARG A 299 4.32 24.10 -44.76
N LYS A 300 5.46 23.56 -44.33
CA LYS A 300 6.27 22.61 -45.09
C LYS A 300 5.54 21.29 -45.30
N GLU A 301 4.84 20.78 -44.29
CA GLU A 301 3.99 19.58 -44.44
C GLU A 301 2.79 19.83 -45.37
N LYS A 302 2.15 21.00 -45.30
CA LYS A 302 1.10 21.36 -46.27
C LYS A 302 1.65 21.43 -47.70
N GLU A 303 2.82 22.02 -47.91
CA GLU A 303 3.48 22.10 -49.21
C GLU A 303 3.90 20.71 -49.73
N ASN A 304 4.45 19.85 -48.85
CA ASN A 304 4.78 18.46 -49.17
C ASN A 304 3.54 17.66 -49.56
N ALA A 305 2.44 17.81 -48.82
CA ALA A 305 1.16 17.17 -49.12
C ALA A 305 0.58 17.67 -50.45
N GLN A 306 0.62 18.97 -50.72
CA GLN A 306 0.21 19.54 -52.02
C GLN A 306 1.05 18.99 -53.17
N LYS A 307 2.40 18.95 -53.03
CA LYS A 307 3.30 18.36 -54.03
C LYS A 307 3.00 16.87 -54.28
N LYS A 308 2.69 16.08 -53.24
CA LYS A 308 2.26 14.68 -53.37
C LYS A 308 0.94 14.56 -54.13
N VAL A 309 -0.06 15.39 -53.79
CA VAL A 309 -1.35 15.41 -54.50
C VAL A 309 -1.18 15.82 -55.98
N GLU A 310 -0.30 16.78 -56.27
CA GLU A 310 0.03 17.18 -57.64
C GLU A 310 0.74 16.09 -58.43
N THR A 311 1.72 15.40 -57.85
CA THR A 311 2.41 14.30 -58.54
C THR A 311 1.49 13.11 -58.75
N GLU A 312 0.66 12.75 -57.77
CA GLU A 312 -0.40 11.75 -57.93
C GLU A 312 -1.41 12.14 -59.01
N ALA A 313 -1.85 13.41 -59.05
CA ALA A 313 -2.78 13.88 -60.07
C ALA A 313 -2.15 13.82 -61.48
N LYS A 314 -0.87 14.18 -61.63
CA LYS A 314 -0.11 14.03 -62.89
C LYS A 314 0.01 12.56 -63.31
N LEU A 315 0.33 11.66 -62.37
CA LEU A 315 0.39 10.21 -62.62
C LEU A 315 -0.99 9.64 -63.00
N ARG A 316 -2.08 10.08 -62.36
CA ARG A 316 -3.45 9.66 -62.71
C ARG A 316 -3.83 10.14 -64.11
N LYS A 317 -3.53 11.40 -64.48
CA LYS A 317 -3.76 11.91 -65.85
C LYS A 317 -3.00 11.10 -66.90
N SER A 318 -1.69 10.89 -66.70
CA SER A 318 -0.87 10.08 -67.62
C SER A 318 -1.34 8.62 -67.74
N ARG A 319 -1.84 8.02 -66.65
CA ARG A 319 -2.47 6.68 -66.70
C ARG A 319 -3.78 6.69 -67.50
N LEU A 320 -4.63 7.70 -67.34
CA LEU A 320 -5.88 7.83 -68.11
C LEU A 320 -5.57 8.06 -69.60
N GLU A 321 -4.58 8.88 -69.93
CA GLU A 321 -4.09 9.07 -71.31
C GLU A 321 -3.56 7.76 -71.90
N GLN A 322 -2.80 6.97 -71.13
CA GLN A 322 -2.31 5.66 -71.57
C GLN A 322 -3.46 4.65 -71.78
N VAL A 323 -4.48 4.65 -70.93
CA VAL A 323 -5.67 3.81 -71.09
C VAL A 323 -6.45 4.22 -72.34
N ALA A 324 -6.77 5.50 -72.49
CA ALA A 324 -7.48 6.01 -73.67
C ALA A 324 -6.72 5.74 -74.98
N PHE A 325 -5.39 5.85 -74.99
CA PHE A 325 -4.55 5.50 -76.13
C PHE A 325 -4.60 4.00 -76.47
N LYS A 326 -4.58 3.12 -75.45
CA LYS A 326 -4.76 1.67 -75.64
C LYS A 326 -6.15 1.32 -76.16
N GLU A 327 -7.19 1.92 -75.59
CA GLU A 327 -8.59 1.74 -76.02
C GLU A 327 -8.79 2.19 -77.47
N HIS A 328 -8.28 3.36 -77.85
CA HIS A 328 -8.30 3.84 -79.24
C HIS A 328 -7.55 2.87 -80.18
N THR A 329 -6.36 2.42 -79.78
CA THR A 329 -5.56 1.48 -80.60
C THR A 329 -6.28 0.15 -80.79
N LEU A 330 -6.90 -0.38 -79.73
CA LEU A 330 -7.69 -1.61 -79.79
C LEU A 330 -8.95 -1.42 -80.65
N ALA A 331 -9.65 -0.30 -80.53
CA ALA A 331 -10.83 0.00 -81.35
C ALA A 331 -10.45 0.10 -82.85
N VAL A 332 -9.34 0.75 -83.18
CA VAL A 332 -8.82 0.80 -84.56
C VAL A 332 -8.45 -0.59 -85.07
N GLN A 333 -7.86 -1.46 -84.23
CA GLN A 333 -7.55 -2.83 -84.64
C GLN A 333 -8.82 -3.64 -84.91
N VAL A 334 -9.81 -3.60 -84.00
CA VAL A 334 -11.10 -4.29 -84.18
C VAL A 334 -11.84 -3.82 -85.44
N GLN A 335 -11.74 -2.54 -85.81
CA GLN A 335 -12.30 -2.05 -87.07
C GLN A 335 -11.55 -2.58 -88.30
N ARG A 336 -10.21 -2.64 -88.26
CA ARG A 336 -9.41 -3.25 -89.35
C ARG A 336 -9.74 -4.73 -89.53
N ASP A 337 -9.76 -5.48 -88.43
CA ASP A 337 -10.08 -6.91 -88.44
C ASP A 337 -11.49 -7.10 -89.04
N ARG A 338 -12.46 -6.29 -88.63
CA ARG A 338 -13.82 -6.29 -89.19
C ARG A 338 -13.86 -5.99 -90.69
N ASP A 339 -13.16 -4.94 -91.14
CA ASP A 339 -13.08 -4.59 -92.56
C ASP A 339 -12.45 -5.73 -93.39
N GLU A 340 -11.45 -6.42 -92.85
CA GLU A 340 -10.83 -7.59 -93.46
C GLU A 340 -11.78 -8.78 -93.52
N PHE A 341 -12.51 -9.10 -92.45
CA PHE A 341 -13.58 -10.11 -92.46
C PHE A 341 -14.68 -9.77 -93.49
N GLU A 342 -15.13 -8.51 -93.56
CA GLU A 342 -16.14 -8.06 -94.53
C GLU A 342 -15.61 -8.07 -95.98
N ARG A 343 -14.29 -7.92 -96.21
CA ARG A 343 -13.66 -8.15 -97.53
C ARG A 343 -13.63 -9.64 -97.90
N ILE A 344 -13.23 -10.50 -96.97
CA ILE A 344 -13.20 -11.97 -97.18
C ILE A 344 -14.61 -12.49 -97.49
N LEU A 345 -15.63 -12.07 -96.73
CA LEU A 345 -17.02 -12.45 -96.98
C LEU A 345 -17.55 -11.98 -98.35
N ARG A 346 -17.13 -10.80 -98.82
CA ARG A 346 -17.46 -10.33 -100.18
C ARG A 346 -16.79 -11.21 -101.24
N ALA A 347 -15.48 -11.45 -101.12
CA ALA A 347 -14.75 -12.31 -102.05
C ALA A 347 -15.31 -13.73 -102.11
N GLN A 348 -15.70 -14.31 -100.97
CA GLN A 348 -16.36 -15.62 -100.91
C GLN A 348 -17.73 -15.62 -101.60
N ARG A 349 -18.56 -14.58 -101.40
CA ARG A 349 -19.86 -14.46 -102.09
C ARG A 349 -19.69 -14.34 -103.61
N GLU A 350 -18.77 -13.49 -104.05
CA GLU A 350 -18.44 -13.35 -105.47
C GLU A 350 -17.91 -14.66 -106.09
N GLN A 351 -17.13 -15.43 -105.34
CA GLN A 351 -16.64 -16.73 -105.78
C GLN A 351 -17.78 -17.74 -105.92
N ILE A 352 -18.68 -17.82 -104.95
CA ILE A 352 -19.87 -18.68 -105.00
C ILE A 352 -20.78 -18.31 -106.18
N GLU A 353 -20.99 -17.02 -106.45
CA GLU A 353 -21.77 -16.59 -107.61
C GLU A 353 -21.08 -16.90 -108.94
N LYS A 354 -19.75 -16.75 -109.04
CA LYS A 354 -18.99 -17.16 -110.24
C LYS A 354 -19.08 -18.64 -110.49
N GLU A 355 -18.86 -19.47 -109.46
CA GLU A 355 -18.97 -20.93 -109.55
C GLU A 355 -20.38 -21.35 -109.95
N ARG A 356 -21.41 -20.78 -109.33
CA ARG A 356 -22.81 -21.02 -109.71
C ARG A 356 -23.09 -20.63 -111.17
N LEU A 357 -22.64 -19.47 -111.63
CA LEU A 357 -22.83 -19.03 -113.02
C LEU A 357 -22.06 -19.93 -114.01
N GLU A 358 -20.90 -20.46 -113.63
CA GLU A 358 -20.20 -21.46 -114.42
C GLU A 358 -20.94 -22.81 -114.45
N GLU A 359 -21.50 -23.26 -113.34
CA GLU A 359 -22.32 -24.47 -113.27
C GLU A 359 -23.61 -24.32 -114.10
N GLU A 360 -24.29 -23.19 -114.02
CA GLU A 360 -25.45 -22.88 -114.85
C GLU A 360 -25.07 -22.89 -116.35
N LYS A 361 -23.95 -22.27 -116.75
CA LYS A 361 -23.42 -22.37 -118.13
C LYS A 361 -23.16 -23.82 -118.54
N LYS A 362 -22.37 -24.57 -117.76
CA LYS A 362 -22.05 -25.99 -118.00
C LYS A 362 -23.34 -26.84 -118.09
N ALA A 363 -24.36 -26.55 -117.29
CA ALA A 363 -25.67 -27.20 -117.36
C ALA A 363 -26.42 -26.86 -118.65
N THR A 364 -26.43 -25.59 -119.08
CA THR A 364 -27.04 -25.21 -120.37
C THR A 364 -26.31 -25.83 -121.57
N GLU A 365 -24.98 -25.97 -121.52
CA GLU A 365 -24.18 -26.62 -122.55
C GLU A 365 -24.47 -28.12 -122.63
N ARG A 366 -24.52 -28.82 -121.48
CA ARG A 366 -24.97 -30.22 -121.40
C ARG A 366 -26.38 -30.40 -121.96
N LEU A 367 -27.30 -29.48 -121.65
CA LEU A 367 -28.67 -29.51 -122.17
C LEU A 367 -28.74 -29.27 -123.68
N ARG A 368 -27.96 -28.31 -124.21
CA ARG A 368 -27.82 -28.08 -125.66
C ARG A 368 -27.27 -29.32 -126.37
N HIS A 369 -26.19 -29.91 -125.85
CA HIS A 369 -25.60 -31.13 -126.38
C HIS A 369 -26.60 -32.31 -126.35
N ALA A 370 -27.31 -32.51 -125.25
CA ALA A 370 -28.35 -33.54 -125.16
C ALA A 370 -29.51 -33.32 -126.14
N ASN A 371 -29.93 -32.09 -126.36
CA ASN A 371 -30.97 -31.75 -127.34
C ASN A 371 -30.49 -31.90 -128.79
N GLU A 372 -29.23 -31.60 -129.06
CA GLU A 372 -28.60 -31.82 -130.36
C GLU A 372 -28.46 -33.32 -130.67
N LEU A 373 -28.03 -34.15 -129.71
CA LEU A 373 -28.06 -35.60 -129.85
C LEU A 373 -29.49 -36.13 -130.11
N ARG A 374 -30.51 -35.61 -129.42
CA ARG A 374 -31.93 -35.94 -129.69
C ARG A 374 -32.39 -35.48 -131.07
N ARG A 375 -31.84 -34.40 -131.63
CA ARG A 375 -32.08 -33.96 -133.01
C ARG A 375 -31.46 -34.95 -134.00
N GLN A 376 -30.18 -35.28 -133.83
CA GLN A 376 -29.45 -36.23 -134.68
C GLN A 376 -30.09 -37.63 -134.68
N VAL A 377 -30.54 -38.12 -133.52
CA VAL A 377 -31.27 -39.40 -133.42
C VAL A 377 -32.57 -39.35 -134.23
N ARG A 378 -33.37 -38.27 -134.13
CA ARG A 378 -34.60 -38.12 -134.92
C ARG A 378 -34.32 -38.03 -136.42
N GLU A 379 -33.29 -37.30 -136.82
CA GLU A 379 -32.91 -37.18 -138.24
C GLU A 379 -32.38 -38.49 -138.81
N ASN A 380 -31.60 -39.25 -138.05
CA ASN A 380 -31.14 -40.58 -138.46
C ASN A 380 -32.30 -41.59 -138.53
N GLN A 381 -33.27 -41.52 -137.60
CA GLN A 381 -34.50 -42.31 -137.67
C GLN A 381 -35.34 -41.94 -138.90
N GLN A 382 -35.49 -40.65 -139.20
CA GLN A 382 -36.20 -40.18 -140.40
C GLN A 382 -35.51 -40.65 -141.68
N LYS A 383 -34.17 -40.57 -141.77
CA LYS A 383 -33.40 -41.13 -142.89
C LYS A 383 -33.63 -42.63 -143.05
N GLN A 384 -33.49 -43.41 -141.97
CA GLN A 384 -33.78 -44.86 -142.02
C GLN A 384 -35.21 -45.18 -142.46
N VAL A 385 -36.20 -44.34 -142.11
CA VAL A 385 -37.58 -44.48 -142.61
C VAL A 385 -37.67 -44.12 -144.10
N GLN A 386 -37.01 -43.06 -144.56
CA GLN A 386 -36.94 -42.68 -145.97
C GLN A 386 -36.23 -43.75 -146.82
N ASP A 387 -35.10 -44.29 -146.36
CA ASP A 387 -34.37 -45.38 -147.03
C ASP A 387 -35.23 -46.65 -147.15
N ARG A 388 -36.03 -46.97 -146.11
CA ARG A 388 -37.00 -48.07 -146.14
C ARG A 388 -38.17 -47.81 -147.10
N ILE A 389 -38.63 -46.57 -147.21
CA ILE A 389 -39.66 -46.19 -148.19
C ILE A 389 -39.08 -46.29 -149.60
N ALA A 390 -37.89 -45.74 -149.85
CA ALA A 390 -37.23 -45.77 -151.16
C ALA A 390 -36.97 -47.20 -151.64
N THR A 391 -36.41 -48.08 -150.79
CA THR A 391 -36.21 -49.50 -151.11
C THR A 391 -37.53 -50.25 -151.35
N PHE A 392 -38.61 -49.88 -150.68
CA PHE A 392 -39.95 -50.43 -150.94
C PHE A 392 -40.55 -49.91 -152.25
N GLU A 393 -40.38 -48.62 -152.58
CA GLU A 393 -40.80 -48.02 -153.85
C GLU A 393 -40.02 -48.60 -155.03
N GLU A 394 -38.71 -48.80 -154.91
CA GLU A 394 -37.90 -49.53 -155.90
C GLU A 394 -38.40 -50.97 -156.06
N GLY A 395 -38.74 -51.64 -154.96
CA GLY A 395 -39.37 -52.95 -154.98
C GLY A 395 -40.75 -52.97 -155.65
N GLN A 396 -41.54 -51.89 -155.54
CA GLN A 396 -42.79 -51.74 -156.29
C GLN A 396 -42.52 -51.49 -157.78
N ARG A 397 -41.60 -50.59 -158.14
CA ARG A 397 -41.22 -50.31 -159.54
C ARG A 397 -40.70 -51.54 -160.25
N LEU A 398 -39.86 -52.35 -159.59
CA LEU A 398 -39.38 -53.63 -160.13
C LEU A 398 -40.52 -54.63 -160.35
N LYS A 399 -41.52 -54.68 -159.45
CA LYS A 399 -42.72 -55.51 -159.64
C LYS A 399 -43.59 -55.02 -160.79
N GLU A 400 -43.81 -53.71 -160.91
CA GLU A 400 -44.53 -53.12 -162.04
C GLU A 400 -43.82 -53.36 -163.37
N GLU A 401 -42.50 -53.20 -163.42
CA GLU A 401 -41.72 -53.43 -164.64
C GLU A 401 -41.73 -54.92 -165.00
N ALA A 402 -41.58 -55.82 -164.02
CA ALA A 402 -41.71 -57.26 -164.21
C ALA A 402 -43.12 -57.65 -164.68
N GLN A 403 -44.17 -57.00 -164.15
CA GLN A 403 -45.54 -57.19 -164.61
C GLN A 403 -45.72 -56.70 -166.05
N LYS A 404 -45.32 -55.47 -166.38
CA LYS A 404 -45.34 -54.94 -167.76
C LYS A 404 -44.53 -55.81 -168.72
N ARG A 405 -43.40 -56.37 -168.27
CA ARG A 405 -42.59 -57.33 -169.04
C ARG A 405 -43.33 -58.65 -169.25
N ARG A 406 -44.03 -59.15 -168.23
CA ARG A 406 -44.84 -60.36 -168.31
C ARG A 406 -46.05 -60.17 -169.24
N GLU A 407 -46.77 -59.06 -169.13
CA GLU A 407 -47.87 -58.68 -170.02
C GLU A 407 -47.40 -58.65 -171.49
N ARG A 408 -46.28 -57.98 -171.77
CA ARG A 408 -45.65 -58.00 -173.11
C ARG A 408 -45.30 -59.42 -173.60
N ILE A 409 -44.78 -60.28 -172.72
CA ILE A 409 -44.47 -61.67 -173.06
C ILE A 409 -45.75 -62.47 -173.33
N ASP A 410 -46.78 -62.31 -172.50
CA ASP A 410 -48.04 -63.04 -172.63
C ASP A 410 -48.84 -62.57 -173.88
N ASP A 411 -48.73 -61.30 -174.28
CA ASP A 411 -49.25 -60.82 -175.56
C ASP A 411 -48.46 -61.34 -176.77
N ILE A 412 -47.12 -61.45 -176.68
CA ILE A 412 -46.31 -62.11 -177.72
C ILE A 412 -46.68 -63.59 -177.84
N LYS A 413 -46.91 -64.30 -176.72
CA LYS A 413 -47.39 -65.69 -176.72
C LYS A 413 -48.72 -65.80 -177.47
N LYS A 414 -49.73 -65.00 -177.10
CA LYS A 414 -51.05 -65.00 -177.77
C LYS A 414 -50.91 -64.82 -179.28
N ARG A 415 -50.19 -63.78 -179.72
CA ARG A 415 -49.93 -63.54 -181.16
C ARG A 415 -49.25 -64.73 -181.84
N LYS A 416 -48.25 -65.34 -181.21
CA LYS A 416 -47.56 -66.52 -181.77
C LYS A 416 -48.45 -67.77 -181.83
N ILE A 417 -49.36 -67.93 -180.89
CA ILE A 417 -50.36 -69.01 -180.93
C ILE A 417 -51.41 -68.74 -182.02
N GLU A 418 -51.86 -67.49 -182.16
CA GLU A 418 -52.76 -67.05 -183.24
C GLU A 418 -52.12 -67.26 -184.63
N GLU A 419 -50.83 -66.94 -184.79
CA GLU A 419 -50.04 -67.27 -185.99
C GLU A 419 -49.97 -68.79 -186.24
N LEU A 420 -49.82 -69.61 -185.19
CA LEU A 420 -49.82 -71.08 -185.33
C LEU A 420 -51.20 -71.63 -185.72
N ARG A 421 -52.30 -71.04 -185.24
CA ARG A 421 -53.65 -71.35 -185.73
C ARG A 421 -53.82 -70.93 -187.20
N ALA A 422 -53.36 -69.73 -187.56
CA ALA A 422 -53.49 -69.16 -188.91
C ALA A 422 -52.69 -69.93 -189.99
N THR A 423 -51.61 -70.62 -189.60
CA THR A 423 -50.82 -71.48 -190.51
C THR A 423 -51.43 -72.88 -190.73
N GLY A 424 -52.61 -73.16 -190.16
CA GLY A 424 -53.41 -74.35 -190.46
C GLY A 424 -53.06 -75.60 -189.64
N LEU A 425 -52.34 -75.46 -188.51
CA LEU A 425 -52.10 -76.59 -187.60
C LEU A 425 -53.41 -77.06 -186.93
N PRO A 426 -53.62 -78.38 -186.76
CA PRO A 426 -54.77 -78.89 -186.01
C PRO A 426 -54.78 -78.43 -184.54
N GLU A 427 -55.94 -77.93 -184.08
CA GLU A 427 -56.11 -77.25 -182.78
C GLU A 427 -55.58 -78.02 -181.56
N LYS A 428 -55.55 -79.36 -181.61
CA LYS A 428 -54.96 -80.21 -180.56
C LYS A 428 -53.53 -79.78 -180.22
N TYR A 429 -52.71 -79.47 -181.23
CA TYR A 429 -51.32 -79.07 -181.02
C TYR A 429 -51.20 -77.59 -180.59
N CYS A 430 -52.11 -76.73 -181.03
CA CYS A 430 -52.21 -75.34 -180.56
C CYS A 430 -52.54 -75.29 -179.06
N ILE A 431 -53.47 -76.13 -178.58
CA ILE A 431 -53.81 -76.25 -177.14
C ILE A 431 -52.64 -76.79 -176.33
N GLU A 432 -51.87 -77.76 -176.85
CA GLU A 432 -50.65 -78.25 -176.18
C GLU A 432 -49.55 -77.16 -176.10
N ALA A 433 -49.41 -76.34 -177.14
CA ALA A 433 -48.51 -75.19 -177.16
C ALA A 433 -48.96 -74.09 -176.18
N GLU A 434 -50.26 -73.76 -176.12
CA GLU A 434 -50.84 -72.84 -175.13
C GLU A 434 -50.57 -73.31 -173.69
N ARG A 435 -50.81 -74.59 -173.41
CA ARG A 435 -50.51 -75.18 -172.09
C ARG A 435 -49.04 -75.04 -171.74
N LYS A 436 -48.13 -75.39 -172.66
CA LYS A 436 -46.68 -75.24 -172.42
C LYS A 436 -46.23 -73.78 -172.28
N ALA A 437 -46.81 -72.86 -173.03
CA ALA A 437 -46.48 -71.43 -172.96
C ALA A 437 -47.01 -70.75 -171.67
N ASN A 438 -48.08 -71.28 -171.07
CA ASN A 438 -48.65 -70.79 -169.83
C ASN A 438 -48.07 -71.43 -168.55
N ILE A 439 -47.20 -72.44 -168.68
CA ILE A 439 -46.36 -72.89 -167.56
C ILE A 439 -45.40 -71.75 -167.22
N GLN A 440 -45.53 -71.18 -166.02
CA GLN A 440 -44.53 -70.23 -165.53
C GLN A 440 -43.20 -70.96 -165.37
N PRO A 441 -42.06 -70.37 -165.79
CA PRO A 441 -40.77 -70.93 -165.42
C PRO A 441 -40.68 -70.96 -163.89
N ALA A 442 -40.18 -72.08 -163.34
CA ALA A 442 -39.94 -72.17 -161.91
C ALA A 442 -39.09 -70.98 -161.48
N ALA A 443 -39.58 -70.20 -160.51
CA ALA A 443 -38.85 -69.04 -160.02
C ALA A 443 -37.49 -69.50 -159.48
N SER A 444 -36.40 -69.05 -160.10
CA SER A 444 -35.05 -69.24 -159.56
C SER A 444 -34.91 -68.42 -158.29
N VAL A 445 -35.36 -69.00 -157.17
CA VAL A 445 -35.08 -68.50 -155.83
C VAL A 445 -33.57 -68.63 -155.61
N LYS A 446 -32.92 -67.49 -155.40
CA LYS A 446 -31.61 -67.36 -154.74
C LYS A 446 -31.82 -66.52 -153.48
#